data_AF-A0A0D0DVP8-F1
#
_entry.id   AF-A0A0D0DVP8-F1
#
_cell.length_a   1.000
_cell.length_b   1.000
_cell.length_c   1.000
_cell.angle_alpha   90.00
_cell.angle_beta   90.00
_cell.angle_gamma   90.00
#
_symmetry.space_group_name_H-M   'P 1'
#
loop_
_entity.id
_entity.type
_entity.pdbx_description
1 polymer ?
#
loop_
_entity_poly.entity_id
_entity_poly.type
_entity_poly.pdbx_seq_one_letter_code
_entity_poly.pdbx_strand_id
1 'polypeptide(L)'
;MASIILRTAKRHFPLQPSCLAQCSVLVRQIHVSPPATSPRVDDDLFSDEPETRDQFQKAPQTNPLSSKFPNPRERKFNELLQFVSDRTGQVKVVKAGQVRSTVWLRLFQLATKAEHLESVVEIIPKWRESGKSFSALEAEMFVRRCEELKCPLLALKVFGDHPKYGFSLSSFFAARNLLHSLYGEYPVENTIAAASLFGVYKLPSVTSDPVCSAMLYAACIRSKNKNAALLGRDLRLRLKELLEKTKPFAEPKGSMVRALYSTKPNIWLLEALRDIKETKREQGRGTWWITEWIWKGEGRELPPLPERRYQAKFWTGPQRPVEDAQSIPA
;
A
#
# COMPACT_ATOMS: atom_id res chain seq x y z
N MET A 1 57.83 -34.79 -3.97
CA MET A 1 57.06 -34.07 -5.00
C MET A 1 55.65 -34.64 -5.02
N ALA A 2 54.77 -34.08 -4.21
CA ALA A 2 53.49 -34.68 -3.86
C ALA A 2 52.32 -34.02 -4.63
N SER A 3 51.55 -34.88 -5.28
CA SER A 3 50.37 -34.57 -6.09
C SER A 3 49.19 -34.17 -5.21
N ILE A 4 48.57 -33.02 -5.47
CA ILE A 4 47.37 -32.53 -4.75
C ILE A 4 46.14 -32.79 -5.63
N ILE A 5 45.27 -33.65 -5.12
CA ILE A 5 44.00 -34.09 -5.71
C ILE A 5 42.93 -33.01 -5.47
N LEU A 6 42.38 -32.45 -6.56
CA LEU A 6 41.18 -31.61 -6.57
C LEU A 6 39.92 -32.49 -6.48
N ARG A 7 39.19 -32.40 -5.36
CA ARG A 7 37.84 -32.98 -5.22
C ARG A 7 36.77 -31.96 -5.58
N THR A 8 36.04 -32.24 -6.65
CA THR A 8 34.80 -31.57 -7.06
C THR A 8 33.61 -32.10 -6.26
N ALA A 9 33.00 -31.24 -5.44
CA ALA A 9 31.77 -31.56 -4.71
C ALA A 9 30.54 -31.12 -5.53
N LYS A 10 29.92 -32.06 -6.25
CA LYS A 10 28.52 -31.96 -6.72
C LYS A 10 27.59 -31.98 -5.51
N ARG A 11 26.85 -30.90 -5.26
CA ARG A 11 25.70 -30.91 -4.34
C ARG A 11 24.41 -31.00 -5.15
N HIS A 12 23.77 -32.16 -5.07
CA HIS A 12 22.39 -32.38 -5.45
C HIS A 12 21.47 -31.61 -4.49
N PHE A 13 20.57 -30.78 -5.03
CA PHE A 13 19.41 -30.26 -4.32
C PHE A 13 18.27 -31.27 -4.42
N PRO A 14 17.68 -31.75 -3.31
CA PRO A 14 16.45 -32.50 -3.36
C PRO A 14 15.25 -31.56 -3.51
N LEU A 15 14.42 -31.86 -4.51
CA LEU A 15 13.06 -31.34 -4.68
C LEU A 15 12.23 -31.73 -3.46
N GLN A 16 11.70 -30.76 -2.71
CA GLN A 16 10.64 -31.03 -1.73
C GLN A 16 9.25 -30.92 -2.38
N PRO A 17 8.34 -31.84 -2.08
CA PRO A 17 6.95 -31.77 -2.52
C PRO A 17 6.17 -30.74 -1.70
N SER A 18 5.34 -30.00 -2.42
CA SER A 18 4.37 -29.01 -1.99
C SER A 18 3.43 -29.53 -0.90
N CYS A 19 3.58 -28.98 0.31
CA CYS A 19 2.58 -29.07 1.36
C CYS A 19 1.62 -27.88 1.22
N LEU A 20 0.46 -28.10 0.60
CA LEU A 20 -0.65 -27.15 0.59
C LEU A 20 -1.26 -27.08 1.99
N ALA A 21 -0.71 -26.21 2.85
CA ALA A 21 -1.39 -25.79 4.06
C ALA A 21 -2.49 -24.79 3.66
N GLN A 22 -3.74 -25.26 3.66
CA GLN A 22 -4.92 -24.40 3.63
C GLN A 22 -4.92 -23.53 4.90
N CYS A 23 -4.43 -22.29 4.79
CA CYS A 23 -4.69 -21.27 5.79
C CYS A 23 -6.18 -20.88 5.69
N SER A 24 -7.02 -21.53 6.49
CA SER A 24 -8.37 -21.06 6.78
C SER A 24 -8.26 -19.70 7.50
N VAL A 25 -8.36 -18.61 6.74
CA VAL A 25 -8.51 -17.26 7.29
C VAL A 25 -9.89 -17.21 7.93
N LEU A 26 -9.93 -17.30 9.26
CA LEU A 26 -11.12 -17.06 10.05
C LEU A 26 -11.48 -15.57 9.89
N VAL A 27 -12.31 -15.26 8.90
CA VAL A 27 -12.95 -13.96 8.75
C VAL A 27 -13.82 -13.79 9.98
N ARG A 28 -13.37 -12.97 10.94
CA ARG A 28 -14.24 -12.49 12.04
C ARG A 28 -15.35 -11.67 11.40
N GLN A 29 -16.49 -12.32 11.14
CA GLN A 29 -17.75 -11.63 10.89
C GLN A 29 -18.06 -10.83 12.15
N ILE A 30 -17.96 -9.50 12.04
CA ILE A 30 -18.49 -8.59 13.04
C ILE A 30 -20.00 -8.70 12.91
N HIS A 31 -20.64 -9.46 13.81
CA HIS A 31 -22.09 -9.41 13.98
C HIS A 31 -22.45 -7.98 14.42
N VAL A 32 -22.96 -7.20 13.46
CA VAL A 32 -23.61 -5.92 13.76
C VAL A 32 -25.02 -6.27 14.22
N SER A 33 -25.23 -6.29 15.54
CA SER A 33 -26.57 -6.38 16.10
C SER A 33 -27.39 -5.15 15.66
N PRO A 34 -28.69 -5.31 15.33
CA PRO A 34 -29.54 -4.18 15.02
C PRO A 34 -29.66 -3.25 16.23
N PRO A 35 -29.74 -1.92 16.03
CA PRO A 35 -29.98 -0.99 17.13
C PRO A 35 -31.38 -1.23 17.71
N ALA A 36 -31.44 -1.45 19.02
CA ALA A 36 -32.69 -1.48 19.77
C ALA A 36 -33.31 -0.08 19.74
N THR A 37 -34.48 0.04 19.11
CA THR A 37 -35.32 1.24 19.13
C THR A 37 -35.96 1.33 20.51
N SER A 38 -35.50 2.25 21.36
CA SER A 38 -36.23 2.62 22.59
C SER A 38 -37.35 3.61 22.24
N PRO A 39 -38.57 3.41 22.75
CA PRO A 39 -39.63 4.40 22.61
C PRO A 39 -39.28 5.66 23.41
N ARG A 40 -39.45 6.83 22.76
CA ARG A 40 -39.36 8.14 23.41
C ARG A 40 -40.51 8.27 24.40
N VAL A 41 -40.17 8.51 25.66
CA VAL A 41 -41.08 9.05 26.67
C VAL A 41 -40.65 10.50 26.85
N ASP A 42 -41.56 11.39 26.49
CA ASP A 42 -41.50 12.82 26.73
C ASP A 42 -41.75 13.06 28.23
N ASP A 43 -40.76 13.64 28.92
CA ASP A 43 -40.95 14.25 30.23
C ASP A 43 -40.32 15.66 30.18
N ASP A 44 -41.18 16.62 29.81
CA ASP A 44 -41.01 18.05 30.06
C ASP A 44 -40.96 18.28 31.58
N LEU A 45 -39.77 18.56 32.11
CA LEU A 45 -39.57 18.81 33.54
C LEU A 45 -38.81 20.10 33.84
N PHE A 46 -38.96 21.14 33.01
CA PHE A 46 -38.52 22.49 33.37
C PHE A 46 -39.45 23.54 32.76
N SER A 47 -40.59 23.77 33.41
CA SER A 47 -41.40 24.97 33.21
C SER A 47 -40.79 26.18 33.93
N ASP A 48 -40.71 27.27 33.17
CA ASP A 48 -40.82 28.69 33.46
C ASP A 48 -40.65 29.24 34.90
N GLU A 49 -39.78 30.25 35.00
CA GLU A 49 -40.06 31.65 35.42
C GLU A 49 -38.82 32.28 36.13
N PRO A 50 -38.74 33.61 36.31
CA PRO A 50 -39.05 34.71 35.40
C PRO A 50 -37.87 35.70 35.27
N GLU A 51 -38.05 36.69 34.40
CA GLU A 51 -37.15 37.79 34.11
C GLU A 51 -36.69 38.58 35.35
N THR A 52 -35.40 38.90 35.40
CA THR A 52 -34.90 40.06 36.15
C THR A 52 -33.94 40.84 35.26
N ARG A 53 -34.40 42.00 34.79
CA ARG A 53 -33.54 43.08 34.31
C ARG A 53 -32.65 43.51 35.45
N ASP A 54 -31.33 43.45 35.29
CA ASP A 54 -30.49 44.50 35.82
C ASP A 54 -29.12 44.63 35.16
N GLN A 55 -28.65 45.87 35.20
CA GLN A 55 -27.54 46.48 34.50
C GLN A 55 -26.19 45.78 34.75
N PHE A 56 -25.48 45.41 33.68
CA PHE A 56 -24.02 45.23 33.74
C PHE A 56 -23.31 45.89 32.56
N GLN A 57 -22.77 47.06 32.89
CA GLN A 57 -21.46 47.59 32.53
C GLN A 57 -20.76 46.99 31.29
N LYS A 58 -20.55 47.91 30.34
CA LYS A 58 -19.68 47.84 29.17
C LYS A 58 -18.28 47.34 29.58
N ALA A 59 -18.02 46.05 29.40
CA ALA A 59 -16.69 45.48 29.51
C ALA A 59 -15.81 45.96 28.33
N PRO A 60 -14.49 46.18 28.55
CA PRO A 60 -13.58 46.61 27.51
C PRO A 60 -13.48 45.53 26.43
N GLN A 61 -13.68 45.94 25.18
CA GLN A 61 -13.44 45.12 23.99
C GLN A 61 -11.97 44.72 23.96
N THR A 62 -11.69 43.55 24.52
CA THR A 62 -10.43 42.85 24.34
C THR A 62 -10.44 42.30 22.92
N ASN A 63 -9.51 42.81 22.11
CA ASN A 63 -9.24 42.29 20.78
C ASN A 63 -9.19 40.75 20.84
N PRO A 64 -9.95 40.02 20.01
CA PRO A 64 -9.83 38.57 19.95
C PRO A 64 -8.42 38.27 19.47
N LEU A 65 -7.53 37.90 20.40
CA LEU A 65 -6.28 37.25 20.09
C LEU A 65 -6.65 36.00 19.28
N SER A 66 -6.50 36.15 17.97
CA SER A 66 -6.54 35.11 16.96
C SER A 66 -6.04 33.80 17.54
N SER A 67 -6.95 32.82 17.56
CA SER A 67 -6.84 31.53 18.19
C SER A 67 -5.58 30.77 17.74
N LYS A 68 -4.48 30.97 18.46
CA LYS A 68 -3.27 30.13 18.42
C LYS A 68 -3.43 28.84 19.22
N PHE A 69 -4.66 28.39 19.47
CA PHE A 69 -4.85 27.11 20.12
C PHE A 69 -4.53 26.00 19.11
N PRO A 70 -3.54 25.14 19.40
CA PRO A 70 -3.27 23.99 18.55
C PRO A 70 -4.54 23.17 18.44
N ASN A 71 -4.81 22.65 17.24
CA ASN A 71 -5.98 21.81 16.95
C ASN A 71 -6.15 20.78 18.09
N PRO A 72 -7.34 20.60 18.67
CA PRO A 72 -7.54 19.70 19.82
C PRO A 72 -7.03 18.28 19.54
N ARG A 73 -7.02 17.84 18.27
CA ARG A 73 -6.43 16.58 17.84
C ARG A 73 -4.90 16.56 17.92
N GLU A 74 -4.25 17.66 17.51
CA GLU A 74 -2.79 17.83 17.56
C GLU A 74 -2.30 17.90 19.01
N ARG A 75 -3.04 18.58 19.88
CA ARG A 75 -2.76 18.56 21.33
C ARG A 75 -2.80 17.13 21.90
N LYS A 76 -3.86 16.37 21.61
CA LYS A 76 -3.97 14.96 22.03
C LYS A 76 -2.86 14.08 21.44
N PHE A 77 -2.45 14.36 20.21
CA PHE A 77 -1.32 13.67 19.59
C PHE A 77 -0.02 13.95 20.35
N ASN A 78 0.30 15.21 20.61
CA ASN A 78 1.52 15.63 21.31
C ASN A 78 1.57 15.09 22.75
N GLU A 79 0.45 15.16 23.48
CA GLU A 79 0.33 14.59 24.83
C GLU A 79 0.58 13.08 24.83
N LEU A 80 0.00 12.36 23.86
CA LEU A 80 0.18 10.91 23.74
C LEU A 80 1.61 10.54 23.29
N LEU A 81 2.19 11.33 22.39
CA LEU A 81 3.56 11.14 21.92
C LEU A 81 4.56 11.32 23.07
N GLN A 82 4.40 12.38 23.86
CA GLN A 82 5.21 12.63 25.05
C GLN A 82 5.05 11.47 26.05
N PHE A 83 3.82 11.04 26.31
CA PHE A 83 3.54 9.91 27.20
C PHE A 83 4.28 8.63 26.78
N VAL A 84 4.32 8.32 25.48
CA VAL A 84 5.06 7.17 24.93
C VAL A 84 6.56 7.39 25.01
N SER A 85 7.05 8.58 24.66
CA SER A 85 8.48 8.92 24.70
C SER A 85 9.07 8.74 26.10
N ASP A 86 8.40 9.24 27.14
CA ASP A 86 8.87 9.18 28.54
C ASP A 86 8.95 7.76 29.11
N ARG A 87 8.19 6.82 28.53
CA ARG A 87 7.99 5.46 29.04
C ARG A 87 8.58 4.37 28.15
N THR A 88 9.25 4.75 27.06
CA THR A 88 9.84 3.84 26.08
C THR A 88 11.37 3.94 26.11
N GLY A 89 12.07 2.82 25.92
CA GLY A 89 13.54 2.73 25.97
C GLY A 89 14.05 1.92 27.18
N GLN A 90 15.37 1.68 27.19
CA GLN A 90 16.04 0.91 28.26
C GLN A 90 16.03 1.65 29.60
N VAL A 91 16.34 2.95 29.58
CA VAL A 91 16.28 3.82 30.76
C VAL A 91 14.94 4.55 30.74
N LYS A 92 13.98 4.03 31.50
CA LYS A 92 12.67 4.67 31.65
C LYS A 92 12.81 5.86 32.59
N VAL A 93 12.38 7.04 32.14
CA VAL A 93 12.26 8.23 33.00
C VAL A 93 11.22 7.97 34.09
N VAL A 94 10.13 7.28 33.73
CA VAL A 94 9.05 6.91 34.65
C VAL A 94 9.01 5.38 34.79
N LYS A 95 9.33 4.88 35.99
CA LYS A 95 9.30 3.44 36.30
C LYS A 95 7.89 2.84 36.30
N ALA A 96 6.87 3.68 36.52
CA ALA A 96 5.48 3.27 36.61
C ALA A 96 4.75 3.29 35.25
N GLY A 97 4.18 2.14 34.88
CA GLY A 97 3.26 1.99 33.74
C GLY A 97 3.94 1.53 32.45
N GLN A 98 3.55 0.35 31.97
CA GLN A 98 3.95 -0.14 30.65
C GLN A 98 3.04 0.45 29.57
N VAL A 99 3.63 1.07 28.54
CA VAL A 99 2.88 1.50 27.35
C VAL A 99 2.28 0.27 26.67
N ARG A 100 0.95 0.29 26.47
CA ARG A 100 0.17 -0.75 25.78
C ARG A 100 0.29 -0.59 24.27
N SER A 101 0.26 -1.70 23.53
CA SER A 101 0.34 -1.69 22.05
C SER A 101 -0.74 -0.83 21.39
N THR A 102 -1.96 -0.83 21.94
CA THR A 102 -3.10 -0.02 21.45
C THR A 102 -2.82 1.49 21.39
N VAL A 103 -1.83 1.99 22.13
CA VAL A 103 -1.41 3.39 22.08
C VAL A 103 -0.84 3.77 20.71
N TRP A 104 -0.12 2.85 20.04
CA TRP A 104 0.44 3.08 18.70
C TRP A 104 -0.64 3.24 17.65
N LEU A 105 -1.67 2.40 17.68
CA LEU A 105 -2.85 2.55 16.82
C LEU A 105 -3.50 3.93 16.99
N ARG A 106 -3.63 4.39 18.24
CA ARG A 106 -4.17 5.71 18.54
C ARG A 106 -3.25 6.85 18.05
N LEU A 107 -1.92 6.70 18.16
CA LEU A 107 -0.96 7.67 17.62
C LEU A 107 -1.10 7.80 16.10
N PHE A 108 -1.15 6.68 15.37
CA PHE A 108 -1.34 6.69 13.91
C PHE A 108 -2.69 7.31 13.53
N GLN A 109 -3.76 6.99 14.25
CA GLN A 109 -5.07 7.60 14.04
C GLN A 109 -5.06 9.10 14.33
N LEU A 110 -4.34 9.58 15.36
CA LEU A 110 -4.32 11.00 15.72
C LEU A 110 -3.42 11.84 14.80
N ALA A 111 -2.35 11.28 14.24
CA ALA A 111 -1.43 11.97 13.34
C ALA A 111 -2.18 12.63 12.18
N THR A 112 -2.01 13.93 11.93
CA THR A 112 -2.70 14.69 10.87
C THR A 112 -1.79 15.16 9.76
N LYS A 113 -0.48 15.15 9.98
CA LYS A 113 0.54 15.64 9.06
C LYS A 113 1.70 14.63 8.96
N ALA A 114 2.53 14.73 7.92
CA ALA A 114 3.64 13.80 7.72
C ALA A 114 4.68 13.89 8.85
N GLU A 115 4.93 15.09 9.38
CA GLU A 115 5.90 15.35 10.45
C GLU A 115 5.51 14.65 11.77
N HIS A 116 4.20 14.44 11.98
CA HIS A 116 3.71 13.67 13.12
C HIS A 116 4.14 12.21 13.00
N LEU A 117 4.05 11.61 11.82
CA LEU A 117 4.50 10.24 11.61
C LEU A 117 6.01 10.12 11.70
N GLU A 118 6.77 11.11 11.22
CA GLU A 118 8.23 11.16 11.40
C GLU A 118 8.60 11.18 12.88
N SER A 119 7.93 12.01 13.67
CA SER A 119 8.13 12.10 15.12
C SER A 119 7.84 10.76 15.82
N VAL A 120 6.82 10.03 15.37
CA VAL A 120 6.52 8.69 15.88
C VAL A 120 7.63 7.71 15.49
N VAL A 121 8.14 7.79 14.26
CA VAL A 121 9.20 6.91 13.75
C VAL A 121 10.51 7.04 14.53
N GLU A 122 10.82 8.22 15.07
CA GLU A 122 11.99 8.42 15.94
C GLU A 122 11.91 7.66 17.28
N ILE A 123 10.70 7.31 17.75
CA ILE A 123 10.51 6.60 19.02
C ILE A 123 10.45 5.07 18.83
N ILE A 124 10.15 4.61 17.62
CA ILE A 124 10.02 3.19 17.28
C ILE A 124 11.26 2.35 17.67
N PRO A 125 12.51 2.77 17.42
CA PRO A 125 13.69 1.99 17.82
C PRO A 125 13.74 1.72 19.33
N LYS A 126 13.39 2.73 20.14
CA LYS A 126 13.32 2.58 21.61
C LYS A 126 12.26 1.57 22.04
N TRP A 127 11.15 1.46 21.29
CA TRP A 127 10.11 0.47 21.55
C TRP A 127 10.63 -0.94 21.30
N ARG A 128 11.34 -1.14 20.19
CA ARG A 128 11.98 -2.41 19.87
C ARG A 128 13.03 -2.79 20.91
N GLU A 129 13.87 -1.85 21.34
CA GLU A 129 14.89 -2.08 22.39
C GLU A 129 14.27 -2.55 23.72
N SER A 130 13.00 -2.22 23.98
CA SER A 130 12.27 -2.74 25.15
C SER A 130 11.82 -4.20 25.03
N GLY A 131 12.22 -4.89 23.95
CA GLY A 131 11.87 -6.29 23.67
C GLY A 131 10.46 -6.47 23.12
N LYS A 132 9.78 -5.38 22.75
CA LYS A 132 8.41 -5.42 22.22
C LYS A 132 8.40 -5.38 20.70
N SER A 133 7.39 -6.00 20.11
CA SER A 133 7.18 -6.05 18.67
C SER A 133 5.87 -5.38 18.28
N PHE A 134 5.76 -4.99 17.01
CA PHE A 134 4.53 -4.51 16.41
C PHE A 134 3.73 -5.68 15.82
N SER A 135 2.43 -5.66 16.07
CA SER A 135 1.43 -6.53 15.46
C SER A 135 1.19 -6.19 14.00
N ALA A 136 0.65 -7.16 13.23
CA ALA A 136 0.29 -6.95 11.83
C ALA A 136 -0.71 -5.80 11.64
N LEU A 137 -1.66 -5.63 12.58
CA LEU A 137 -2.64 -4.56 12.55
C LEU A 137 -1.99 -3.17 12.71
N GLU A 138 -0.97 -3.05 13.55
CA GLU A 138 -0.22 -1.79 13.70
C GLU A 138 0.56 -1.46 12.43
N ALA A 139 1.17 -2.45 11.79
CA ALA A 139 1.83 -2.29 10.48
C ALA A 139 0.84 -1.84 9.39
N GLU A 140 -0.33 -2.46 9.31
CA GLU A 140 -1.38 -2.05 8.37
C GLU A 140 -1.83 -0.61 8.61
N MET A 141 -2.11 -0.25 9.85
CA MET A 141 -2.55 1.11 10.21
C MET A 141 -1.48 2.15 9.93
N PHE A 142 -0.20 1.82 10.15
CA PHE A 142 0.91 2.71 9.84
C PHE A 142 1.03 2.94 8.32
N VAL A 143 1.06 1.89 7.50
CA VAL A 143 1.12 2.02 6.03
C VAL A 143 -0.09 2.79 5.49
N ARG A 144 -1.28 2.47 5.98
CA ARG A 144 -2.51 3.18 5.61
C ARG A 144 -2.42 4.67 5.94
N ARG A 145 -1.91 5.02 7.13
CA ARG A 145 -1.76 6.44 7.49
C ARG A 145 -0.70 7.14 6.65
N CYS A 146 0.40 6.46 6.30
CA CYS A 146 1.40 7.00 5.38
C CYS A 146 0.82 7.28 3.99
N GLU A 147 -0.05 6.40 3.46
CA GLU A 147 -0.76 6.63 2.20
C GLU A 147 -1.72 7.83 2.32
N GLU A 148 -2.56 7.87 3.36
CA GLU A 148 -3.52 8.96 3.60
C GLU A 148 -2.84 10.33 3.75
N LEU A 149 -1.63 10.37 4.30
CA LEU A 149 -0.83 11.58 4.49
C LEU A 149 0.21 11.82 3.38
N LYS A 150 0.18 11.04 2.30
CA LYS A 150 1.08 11.16 1.14
C LYS A 150 2.57 11.10 1.50
N CYS A 151 2.94 10.26 2.47
CA CYS A 151 4.33 10.01 2.87
C CYS A 151 4.73 8.52 2.83
N PRO A 152 4.43 7.76 1.76
CA PRO A 152 4.76 6.33 1.67
C PRO A 152 6.27 6.02 1.68
N LEU A 153 7.14 6.98 1.35
CA LEU A 153 8.59 6.80 1.48
C LEU A 153 9.02 6.59 2.93
N LEU A 154 8.30 7.17 3.90
CA LEU A 154 8.56 6.93 5.32
C LEU A 154 8.25 5.47 5.68
N ALA A 155 7.14 4.93 5.17
CA ALA A 155 6.83 3.51 5.33
C ALA A 155 7.91 2.63 4.68
N LEU A 156 8.31 2.94 3.45
CA LEU A 156 9.38 2.21 2.75
C LEU A 156 10.69 2.20 3.55
N LYS A 157 11.08 3.33 4.14
CA LYS A 157 12.26 3.44 5.03
C LYS A 157 12.12 2.53 6.26
N VAL A 158 10.97 2.59 6.93
CA VAL A 158 10.71 1.82 8.15
C VAL A 158 10.71 0.31 7.90
N PHE A 159 10.05 -0.14 6.84
CA PHE A 159 10.02 -1.57 6.49
C PHE A 159 11.31 -2.05 5.79
N GLY A 160 12.05 -1.16 5.13
CA GLY A 160 13.35 -1.47 4.55
C GLY A 160 14.43 -1.71 5.60
N ASP A 161 14.40 -0.96 6.70
CA ASP A 161 15.34 -1.10 7.83
C ASP A 161 14.69 -1.86 9.01
N HIS A 162 14.32 -3.11 8.74
CA HIS A 162 13.76 -4.00 9.76
C HIS A 162 14.63 -4.08 11.02
N PRO A 163 15.97 -4.21 10.97
CA PRO A 163 16.84 -4.27 12.15
C PRO A 163 16.82 -3.03 13.03
N LYS A 164 16.51 -1.85 12.49
CA LYS A 164 16.37 -0.63 13.29
C LYS A 164 14.98 -0.50 13.90
N TYR A 165 13.93 -0.65 13.08
CA TYR A 165 12.58 -0.30 13.48
C TYR A 165 11.77 -1.46 14.08
N GLY A 166 12.09 -2.71 13.75
CA GLY A 166 11.35 -3.88 14.25
C GLY A 166 9.89 -3.96 13.76
N PHE A 167 9.55 -3.24 12.69
CA PHE A 167 8.25 -3.28 12.04
C PHE A 167 8.20 -4.43 11.03
N SER A 168 7.42 -5.47 11.33
CA SER A 168 7.25 -6.59 10.40
C SER A 168 6.14 -6.32 9.38
N LEU A 169 6.42 -6.46 8.08
CA LEU A 169 5.40 -6.41 7.03
C LEU A 169 4.71 -7.78 6.89
N SER A 170 4.08 -8.24 7.98
CA SER A 170 3.47 -9.57 8.04
C SER A 170 2.13 -9.66 7.31
N SER A 171 1.46 -8.52 7.13
CA SER A 171 0.19 -8.46 6.40
C SER A 171 0.42 -8.28 4.90
N PHE A 172 -0.11 -9.22 4.11
CA PHE A 172 -0.09 -9.11 2.66
C PHE A 172 -0.85 -7.89 2.15
N PHE A 173 -1.91 -7.49 2.87
CA PHE A 173 -2.65 -6.28 2.50
C PHE A 173 -1.84 -5.02 2.77
N ALA A 174 -1.12 -4.93 3.89
CA ALA A 174 -0.21 -3.81 4.14
C ALA A 174 0.84 -3.67 3.02
N ALA A 175 1.38 -4.80 2.54
CA ALA A 175 2.34 -4.81 1.45
C ALA A 175 1.73 -4.32 0.12
N ARG A 176 0.50 -4.76 -0.21
CA ARG A 176 -0.26 -4.25 -1.36
C ARG A 176 -0.50 -2.74 -1.24
N ASN A 177 -0.89 -2.27 -0.05
CA ASN A 177 -1.17 -0.85 0.20
C ASN A 177 0.09 0.00 0.03
N LEU A 178 1.24 -0.48 0.53
CA LEU A 178 2.53 0.17 0.35
C LEU A 178 2.88 0.26 -1.14
N LEU A 179 2.74 -0.84 -1.89
CA LEU A 179 2.99 -0.86 -3.33
C LEU A 179 2.05 0.09 -4.09
N HIS A 180 0.76 0.11 -3.72
CA HIS A 180 -0.25 1.01 -4.28
C HIS A 180 0.12 2.48 -4.08
N SER A 181 0.54 2.86 -2.88
CA SER A 181 0.94 4.23 -2.58
C SER A 181 2.20 4.68 -3.32
N LEU A 182 3.04 3.75 -3.78
CA LEU A 182 4.30 4.06 -4.45
C LEU A 182 4.21 4.04 -5.98
N TYR A 183 3.50 3.06 -6.57
CA TYR A 183 3.61 2.83 -8.01
C TYR A 183 3.16 4.03 -8.85
N GLY A 184 2.14 4.78 -8.39
CA GLY A 184 1.51 5.88 -9.12
C GLY A 184 2.32 7.18 -9.15
N GLU A 185 2.88 7.59 -8.01
CA GLU A 185 3.46 8.94 -7.84
C GLU A 185 4.99 8.95 -7.71
N TYR A 186 5.63 7.82 -7.42
CA TYR A 186 7.06 7.76 -7.09
C TYR A 186 7.89 7.08 -8.19
N PRO A 187 9.22 7.32 -8.21
CA PRO A 187 10.13 6.63 -9.12
C PRO A 187 10.00 5.10 -9.03
N VAL A 188 10.23 4.42 -10.16
CA VAL A 188 10.06 2.97 -10.28
C VAL A 188 10.97 2.21 -9.32
N GLU A 189 12.12 2.78 -8.98
CA GLU A 189 13.10 2.22 -8.03
C GLU A 189 12.47 2.00 -6.66
N ASN A 190 11.62 2.92 -6.19
CA ASN A 190 10.91 2.78 -4.91
C ASN A 190 9.85 1.67 -4.97
N THR A 191 9.20 1.53 -6.13
CA THR A 191 8.20 0.47 -6.36
C THR A 191 8.87 -0.91 -6.41
N ILE A 192 10.04 -1.01 -7.06
CA ILE A 192 10.86 -2.23 -7.09
C ILE A 192 11.38 -2.55 -5.68
N ALA A 193 11.85 -1.55 -4.93
CA ALA A 193 12.28 -1.71 -3.55
C ALA A 193 11.13 -2.26 -2.67
N ALA A 194 9.93 -1.67 -2.77
CA ALA A 194 8.74 -2.19 -2.07
C ALA A 194 8.38 -3.62 -2.50
N ALA A 195 8.47 -3.94 -3.80
CA ALA A 195 8.24 -5.28 -4.31
C ALA A 195 9.26 -6.30 -3.75
N SER A 196 10.52 -5.90 -3.55
CA SER A 196 11.55 -6.76 -2.96
C SER A 196 11.27 -7.13 -1.51
N LEU A 197 10.56 -6.27 -0.76
CA LEU A 197 10.18 -6.54 0.63
C LEU A 197 9.28 -7.78 0.76
N PHE A 198 8.54 -8.16 -0.29
CA PHE A 198 7.69 -9.36 -0.25
C PHE A 198 8.53 -10.62 0.01
N GLY A 199 9.70 -10.74 -0.63
CA GLY A 199 10.62 -11.85 -0.37
C GLY A 199 11.24 -11.80 1.03
N VAL A 200 11.66 -10.60 1.47
CA VAL A 200 12.26 -10.39 2.80
C VAL A 200 11.30 -10.80 3.93
N TYR A 201 10.03 -10.46 3.79
CA TYR A 201 8.99 -10.77 4.78
C TYR A 201 8.25 -12.09 4.52
N LYS A 202 8.75 -12.95 3.63
CA LYS A 202 8.15 -14.25 3.28
C LYS A 202 6.69 -14.17 2.83
N LEU A 203 6.31 -13.05 2.20
CA LEU A 203 5.01 -12.87 1.57
C LEU A 203 5.00 -13.57 0.20
N PRO A 204 3.82 -13.89 -0.36
CA PRO A 204 3.70 -14.35 -1.73
C PRO A 204 4.42 -13.40 -2.70
N SER A 205 5.11 -13.92 -3.70
CA SER A 205 5.82 -13.08 -4.69
C SER A 205 4.84 -12.10 -5.35
N VAL A 206 5.31 -10.87 -5.62
CA VAL A 206 4.54 -9.86 -6.37
C VAL A 206 4.06 -10.38 -7.73
N THR A 207 4.78 -11.34 -8.32
CA THR A 207 4.43 -11.97 -9.60
C THR A 207 3.39 -13.09 -9.50
N SER A 208 3.01 -13.49 -8.28
CA SER A 208 1.95 -14.48 -8.03
C SER A 208 0.58 -13.84 -7.80
N ASP A 209 0.56 -12.54 -7.51
CA ASP A 209 -0.65 -11.77 -7.24
C ASP A 209 -0.98 -10.83 -8.40
N PRO A 210 -2.18 -10.92 -9.03
CA PRO A 210 -2.53 -10.07 -10.16
C PRO A 210 -2.49 -8.57 -9.81
N VAL A 211 -2.90 -8.22 -8.58
CA VAL A 211 -2.97 -6.83 -8.11
C VAL A 211 -1.55 -6.24 -8.01
N CYS A 212 -0.64 -6.88 -7.29
CA CYS A 212 0.77 -6.47 -7.22
C CYS A 212 1.48 -6.50 -8.58
N SER A 213 1.27 -7.56 -9.36
CA SER A 213 1.92 -7.71 -10.67
C SER A 213 1.48 -6.61 -11.64
N ALA A 214 0.21 -6.20 -11.61
CA ALA A 214 -0.30 -5.11 -12.43
C ALA A 214 0.31 -3.76 -12.02
N MET A 215 0.34 -3.44 -10.72
CA MET A 215 0.95 -2.20 -10.22
C MET A 215 2.45 -2.10 -10.57
N LEU A 216 3.21 -3.18 -10.34
CA LEU A 216 4.63 -3.21 -10.66
C LEU A 216 4.87 -3.10 -12.17
N TYR A 217 4.07 -3.78 -12.99
CA TYR A 217 4.15 -3.66 -14.44
C TYR A 217 3.82 -2.25 -14.93
N ALA A 218 2.78 -1.62 -14.38
CA ALA A 218 2.39 -0.24 -14.67
C ALA A 218 3.54 0.74 -14.36
N ALA A 219 4.19 0.61 -13.20
CA ALA A 219 5.36 1.42 -12.86
C ALA A 219 6.54 1.20 -13.83
N CYS A 220 6.80 -0.06 -14.21
CA CYS A 220 7.89 -0.40 -15.13
C CYS A 220 7.73 0.22 -16.52
N ILE A 221 6.53 0.19 -17.10
CA ILE A 221 6.29 0.71 -18.45
C ILE A 221 6.21 2.23 -18.50
N ARG A 222 5.82 2.88 -17.39
CA ARG A 222 5.84 4.33 -17.24
C ARG A 222 7.26 4.86 -17.13
N SER A 223 8.17 4.08 -16.54
CA SER A 223 9.57 4.46 -16.42
C SER A 223 10.27 4.47 -17.78
N LYS A 224 11.13 5.46 -17.99
CA LYS A 224 12.05 5.54 -19.14
C LYS A 224 13.33 4.70 -18.93
N ASN A 225 13.47 4.04 -17.78
CA ASN A 225 14.65 3.26 -17.44
C ASN A 225 14.69 1.94 -18.25
N LYS A 226 15.83 1.65 -18.90
CA LYS A 226 16.03 0.44 -19.71
C LYS A 226 15.85 -0.85 -18.89
N ASN A 227 16.31 -0.85 -17.63
CA ASN A 227 16.19 -2.01 -16.74
C ASN A 227 14.74 -2.27 -16.35
N ALA A 228 13.99 -1.20 -16.06
CA ALA A 228 12.55 -1.29 -15.80
C ALA A 228 11.80 -1.78 -17.04
N ALA A 229 12.21 -1.38 -18.25
CA ALA A 229 11.62 -1.87 -19.49
C ALA A 229 11.86 -3.38 -19.70
N LEU A 230 13.03 -3.91 -19.34
CA LEU A 230 13.29 -5.36 -19.38
C LEU A 230 12.39 -6.11 -18.40
N LEU A 231 12.36 -5.68 -17.14
CA LEU A 231 11.49 -6.25 -16.12
C LEU A 231 10.01 -6.20 -16.54
N GLY A 232 9.58 -5.10 -17.15
CA GLY A 232 8.23 -4.95 -17.67
C GLY A 232 7.88 -5.98 -18.75
N ARG A 233 8.83 -6.39 -19.59
CA ARG A 233 8.59 -7.44 -20.61
C ARG A 233 8.29 -8.78 -19.96
N ASP A 234 9.03 -9.15 -18.91
CA ASP A 234 8.84 -10.41 -18.20
C ASP A 234 7.52 -10.40 -17.40
N LEU A 235 7.24 -9.29 -16.70
CA LEU A 235 6.00 -9.10 -15.94
C LEU A 235 4.75 -9.15 -16.83
N ARG A 236 4.84 -8.68 -18.08
CA ARG A 236 3.71 -8.71 -19.01
C ARG A 236 3.18 -10.13 -19.25
N LEU A 237 4.07 -11.10 -19.48
CA LEU A 237 3.66 -12.48 -19.75
C LEU A 237 3.00 -13.09 -18.53
N ARG A 238 3.61 -12.93 -17.35
CA ARG A 238 3.06 -13.42 -16.08
C ARG A 238 1.72 -12.78 -15.72
N LEU A 239 1.59 -11.47 -15.89
CA LEU A 239 0.33 -10.78 -15.64
C LEU A 239 -0.78 -11.29 -16.56
N LYS A 240 -0.47 -11.56 -17.83
CA LYS A 240 -1.45 -12.14 -18.76
C LYS A 240 -1.94 -13.51 -18.29
N GLU A 241 -1.01 -14.41 -17.91
CA GLU A 241 -1.34 -15.74 -17.36
C GLU A 241 -2.20 -15.64 -16.08
N LEU A 242 -1.92 -14.65 -15.22
CA LEU A 242 -2.69 -14.42 -14.01
C LEU A 242 -4.10 -13.89 -14.29
N LEU A 243 -4.24 -12.96 -15.24
CA LEU A 243 -5.56 -12.42 -15.60
C LEU A 243 -6.45 -13.47 -16.28
N GLU A 244 -5.89 -14.40 -17.05
CA GLU A 244 -6.66 -15.52 -17.62
C GLU A 244 -7.26 -16.42 -16.54
N LYS A 245 -6.61 -16.54 -15.39
CA LYS A 245 -7.08 -17.31 -14.22
C LYS A 245 -7.99 -16.51 -13.28
N THR A 246 -7.91 -15.18 -13.35
CA THR A 246 -8.63 -14.29 -12.43
C THR A 246 -9.95 -13.85 -13.06
N LYS A 247 -11.06 -14.05 -12.33
CA LYS A 247 -12.38 -13.62 -12.81
C LYS A 247 -12.40 -12.10 -13.04
N PRO A 248 -12.83 -11.64 -14.23
CA PRO A 248 -13.09 -10.23 -14.47
C PRO A 248 -14.05 -9.62 -13.46
N PHE A 249 -13.83 -8.36 -13.11
CA PHE A 249 -14.59 -7.66 -12.08
C PHE A 249 -15.08 -6.29 -12.57
N ALA A 250 -16.33 -5.95 -12.25
CA ALA A 250 -16.92 -4.63 -12.50
C ALA A 250 -16.54 -3.66 -11.38
N GLU A 251 -16.16 -2.43 -11.73
CA GLU A 251 -15.93 -1.40 -10.73
C GLU A 251 -17.22 -1.10 -9.94
N PRO A 252 -17.18 -1.14 -8.59
CA PRO A 252 -18.33 -0.85 -7.77
C PRO A 252 -18.64 0.65 -7.80
N LYS A 253 -19.88 1.01 -8.15
CA LYS A 253 -20.30 2.41 -8.29
C LYS A 253 -20.52 3.13 -6.94
N GLY A 254 -20.71 2.39 -5.85
CA GLY A 254 -21.03 2.97 -4.53
C GLY A 254 -19.80 3.37 -3.71
N SER A 255 -19.77 4.61 -3.21
CA SER A 255 -18.67 5.13 -2.37
C SER A 255 -18.41 4.25 -1.12
N MET A 256 -19.46 3.82 -0.42
CA MET A 256 -19.33 2.92 0.74
C MET A 256 -18.68 1.58 0.36
N VAL A 257 -19.07 1.01 -0.79
CA VAL A 257 -18.53 -0.28 -1.27
C VAL A 257 -17.06 -0.13 -1.68
N ARG A 258 -16.68 1.00 -2.27
CA ARG A 258 -15.29 1.34 -2.61
C ARG A 258 -14.41 1.54 -1.37
N ALA A 259 -15.00 2.03 -0.28
CA ALA A 259 -14.31 2.18 0.99
C ALA A 259 -14.07 0.85 1.73
N LEU A 260 -14.79 -0.23 1.37
CA LEU A 260 -14.61 -1.54 1.98
C LEU A 260 -13.21 -2.09 1.71
N TYR A 261 -12.57 -2.53 2.77
CA TYR A 261 -11.21 -3.05 2.77
C TYR A 261 -11.03 -4.25 1.81
N SER A 262 -12.02 -5.15 1.73
CA SER A 262 -12.00 -6.31 0.83
C SER A 262 -12.10 -5.95 -0.65
N THR A 263 -12.66 -4.79 -0.97
CA THR A 263 -12.93 -4.37 -2.35
C THR A 263 -11.76 -3.60 -2.96
N LYS A 264 -10.97 -2.92 -2.12
CA LYS A 264 -9.84 -2.08 -2.54
C LYS A 264 -8.86 -2.78 -3.49
N PRO A 265 -8.40 -4.03 -3.25
CA PRO A 265 -7.45 -4.67 -4.16
C PRO A 265 -7.97 -4.84 -5.59
N ASN A 266 -9.27 -5.08 -5.76
CA ASN A 266 -9.88 -5.19 -7.08
C ASN A 266 -9.95 -3.83 -7.79
N ILE A 267 -10.20 -2.77 -7.03
CA ILE A 267 -10.18 -1.38 -7.55
C ILE A 267 -8.76 -1.02 -7.99
N TRP A 268 -7.76 -1.30 -7.16
CA TRP A 268 -6.35 -1.06 -7.49
C TRP A 268 -5.87 -1.84 -8.72
N LEU A 269 -6.35 -3.08 -8.89
CA LEU A 269 -6.08 -3.85 -10.10
C LEU A 269 -6.67 -3.16 -11.34
N LEU A 270 -7.93 -2.73 -11.28
CA LEU A 270 -8.57 -2.02 -12.38
C LEU A 270 -7.85 -0.71 -12.71
N GLU A 271 -7.46 0.06 -11.69
CA GLU A 271 -6.70 1.30 -11.84
C GLU A 271 -5.34 1.03 -12.52
N ALA A 272 -4.56 0.08 -12.02
CA ALA A 272 -3.28 -0.28 -12.63
C ALA A 272 -3.42 -0.79 -14.08
N LEU A 273 -4.46 -1.57 -14.39
CA LEU A 273 -4.74 -2.04 -15.74
C LEU A 273 -5.13 -0.89 -16.69
N ARG A 274 -5.87 0.11 -16.21
CA ARG A 274 -6.20 1.33 -16.96
C ARG A 274 -4.94 2.15 -17.23
N ASP A 275 -4.07 2.31 -16.23
CA ASP A 275 -2.77 2.98 -16.39
C ASP A 275 -1.93 2.28 -17.48
N ILE A 276 -1.86 0.95 -17.44
CA ILE A 276 -1.14 0.17 -18.46
C ILE A 276 -1.71 0.40 -19.85
N LYS A 277 -3.04 0.41 -19.98
CA LYS A 277 -3.71 0.65 -21.26
C LYS A 277 -3.37 2.04 -21.80
N GLU A 278 -3.40 3.07 -20.95
CA GLU A 278 -3.15 4.45 -21.36
C GLU A 278 -1.69 4.65 -21.78
N THR A 279 -0.73 4.22 -20.96
CA THR A 279 0.71 4.34 -21.27
C THR A 279 1.09 3.56 -22.54
N LYS A 280 0.44 2.43 -22.83
CA LYS A 280 0.73 1.64 -24.04
C LYS A 280 -0.02 2.11 -25.28
N ARG A 281 -1.12 2.86 -25.13
CA ARG A 281 -1.81 3.49 -26.27
C ARG A 281 -0.85 4.42 -27.01
N GLU A 282 -0.03 5.14 -26.27
CA GLU A 282 1.05 5.98 -26.78
C GLU A 282 2.14 5.18 -27.52
N GLN A 283 2.34 3.90 -27.15
CA GLN A 283 3.38 3.02 -27.71
C GLN A 283 2.87 2.06 -28.80
N GLY A 284 1.58 2.12 -29.14
CA GLY A 284 1.02 1.58 -30.38
C GLY A 284 0.76 0.07 -30.48
N ARG A 285 1.10 -0.80 -29.51
CA ARG A 285 0.79 -2.26 -29.59
C ARG A 285 0.64 -2.96 -28.23
N GLY A 286 -0.25 -3.96 -28.16
CA GLY A 286 -0.09 -5.14 -27.27
C GLY A 286 -0.93 -5.24 -25.99
N THR A 287 -1.95 -4.40 -25.79
CA THR A 287 -2.81 -4.38 -24.57
C THR A 287 -4.26 -4.80 -24.80
N TRP A 288 -4.55 -5.46 -25.94
CA TRP A 288 -5.91 -5.93 -26.25
C TRP A 288 -6.50 -6.82 -25.14
N TRP A 289 -5.71 -7.78 -24.65
CA TRP A 289 -6.10 -8.69 -23.57
C TRP A 289 -6.51 -7.97 -22.28
N ILE A 290 -5.93 -6.79 -21.98
CA ILE A 290 -6.35 -5.96 -20.84
C ILE A 290 -7.71 -5.33 -21.11
N THR A 291 -7.91 -4.81 -22.32
CA THR A 291 -9.20 -4.20 -22.72
C THR A 291 -10.31 -5.24 -22.67
N GLU A 292 -10.06 -6.44 -23.21
CA GLU A 292 -10.97 -7.57 -23.14
C GLU A 292 -11.29 -7.95 -21.69
N TRP A 293 -10.28 -8.05 -20.82
CA TRP A 293 -10.50 -8.38 -19.41
C TRP A 293 -11.37 -7.34 -18.69
N ILE A 294 -11.10 -6.04 -18.88
CA ILE A 294 -11.89 -4.96 -18.29
C ILE A 294 -13.34 -4.98 -18.80
N TRP A 295 -13.54 -5.16 -20.11
CA TRP A 295 -14.88 -5.15 -20.72
C TRP A 295 -15.74 -6.34 -20.28
N LYS A 296 -15.13 -7.52 -20.18
CA LYS A 296 -15.79 -8.71 -19.60
C LYS A 296 -16.24 -8.45 -18.16
N GLY A 297 -15.41 -7.76 -17.38
CA GLY A 297 -15.74 -7.38 -16.01
C GLY A 297 -16.96 -6.46 -15.93
N GLU A 298 -17.05 -5.51 -16.85
CA GLU A 298 -18.14 -4.52 -16.94
C GLU A 298 -19.43 -5.06 -17.59
N GLY A 299 -19.42 -6.30 -18.09
CA GLY A 299 -20.56 -6.89 -18.79
C GLY A 299 -20.85 -6.25 -20.15
N ARG A 300 -19.85 -5.63 -20.78
CA ARG A 300 -19.99 -5.01 -22.11
C ARG A 300 -19.66 -6.02 -23.21
N GLU A 301 -20.32 -5.90 -24.36
CA GLU A 301 -19.95 -6.64 -25.57
C GLU A 301 -18.56 -6.23 -26.03
N LEU A 302 -17.68 -7.19 -26.32
CA LEU A 302 -16.30 -6.93 -26.71
C LEU A 302 -16.24 -6.02 -27.95
N PRO A 303 -15.37 -4.99 -28.01
CA PRO A 303 -15.26 -4.21 -29.22
C PRO A 303 -14.76 -5.12 -30.35
N PRO A 304 -15.07 -4.82 -31.62
CA PRO A 304 -14.48 -5.55 -32.73
C PRO A 304 -12.95 -5.49 -32.60
N LEU A 305 -12.31 -6.64 -32.80
CA LEU A 305 -10.85 -6.71 -32.84
C LEU A 305 -10.37 -5.63 -33.80
N PRO A 306 -9.40 -4.77 -33.42
CA PRO A 306 -8.87 -3.77 -34.33
C PRO A 306 -8.41 -4.49 -35.60
N GLU A 307 -9.09 -4.22 -36.71
CA GLU A 307 -8.87 -4.90 -37.98
C GLU A 307 -7.38 -4.92 -38.28
N ARG A 308 -6.89 -6.06 -38.79
CA ARG A 308 -5.48 -6.30 -39.15
C ARG A 308 -4.86 -5.20 -40.02
N ARG A 309 -5.66 -4.28 -40.58
CA ARG A 309 -5.20 -3.04 -41.25
C ARG A 309 -4.28 -2.16 -40.39
N TYR A 310 -4.33 -2.23 -39.06
CA TYR A 310 -3.34 -1.55 -38.20
C TYR A 310 -1.98 -2.27 -38.11
N GLN A 311 -1.88 -3.55 -38.51
CA GLN A 311 -0.59 -4.25 -38.55
C GLN A 311 0.24 -3.85 -39.77
N ALA A 312 -0.40 -3.48 -40.89
CA ALA A 312 0.30 -3.11 -42.13
C ALA A 312 0.95 -1.72 -42.08
N LYS A 313 0.33 -0.73 -41.40
CA LYS A 313 0.84 0.66 -41.37
C LYS A 313 2.05 0.91 -40.46
N PHE A 314 2.43 -0.06 -39.61
CA PHE A 314 3.56 0.09 -38.67
C PHE A 314 4.60 -1.03 -38.83
N TRP A 315 4.55 -1.77 -39.95
CA TRP A 315 5.55 -2.74 -40.40
C TRP A 315 6.30 -2.25 -41.65
N THR A 316 6.21 -0.96 -41.98
CA THR A 316 7.03 -0.31 -43.02
C THR A 316 8.25 0.38 -42.40
N GLY A 317 8.94 -0.31 -41.48
CA GLY A 317 10.33 0.04 -41.23
C GLY A 317 11.13 -0.41 -42.45
N PRO A 318 12.00 0.42 -43.04
CA PRO A 318 12.82 0.00 -44.17
C PRO A 318 13.55 -1.29 -43.77
N GLN A 319 13.45 -2.33 -44.59
CA GLN A 319 14.36 -3.46 -44.50
C GLN A 319 15.76 -2.86 -44.50
N ARG A 320 16.50 -3.00 -43.39
CA ARG A 320 17.92 -2.68 -43.43
C ARG A 320 18.50 -3.53 -44.55
N PRO A 321 19.22 -2.94 -45.52
CA PRO A 321 19.99 -3.71 -46.47
C PRO A 321 20.81 -4.73 -45.68
N VAL A 322 20.75 -5.98 -46.10
CA VAL A 322 21.70 -6.99 -45.66
C VAL A 322 23.03 -6.52 -46.24
N GLU A 323 23.77 -5.71 -45.49
CA GLU A 323 25.15 -5.37 -45.84
C GLU A 323 25.94 -6.68 -45.86
N ASP A 324 26.61 -6.86 -46.99
CA ASP A 324 27.29 -8.06 -47.38
C ASP A 324 28.21 -8.60 -46.29
N ALA A 325 28.10 -9.90 -46.05
CA ALA A 325 29.02 -10.64 -45.20
C ALA A 325 30.44 -10.49 -45.73
N GLN A 326 31.23 -9.61 -45.11
CA GLN A 326 32.67 -9.58 -45.32
C GLN A 326 33.24 -10.91 -44.80
N SER A 327 33.74 -11.69 -45.74
CA SER A 327 34.49 -12.92 -45.53
C SER A 327 35.70 -12.68 -44.62
N ILE A 328 35.76 -13.46 -43.53
CA ILE A 328 36.89 -13.52 -42.60
C ILE A 328 38.08 -14.15 -43.35
N PRO A 329 39.25 -13.48 -43.44
CA PRO A 329 40.44 -14.08 -44.01
C PRO A 329 41.02 -15.14 -43.05
N ALA A 330 41.53 -16.22 -43.65
CA ALA A 330 42.08 -17.41 -43.01
C ALA A 330 43.39 -17.17 -42.27
#